data_AF-A0A1I8HYH4-F1
#
_entry.id   AF-A0A1I8HYH4-F1
#
_cell.length_a   1.000
_cell.length_b   1.000
_cell.length_c   1.000
_cell.angle_alpha   90.00
_cell.angle_beta   90.00
_cell.angle_gamma   90.00
#
_symmetry.space_group_name_H-M   'P 1'
#
loop_
_entity.id
_entity.type
_entity.pdbx_description
1 polymer ?
#
loop_
_entity_poly.entity_id
_entity_poly.type
_entity_poly.pdbx_seq_one_letter_code
_entity_poly.pdbx_strand_id
1 'polypeptide(L)'
;MVNTILACSCGGTAGLIISWLTSPHWSFLETVNGSLAGTVAICSGCNVVYPWGACIIGAIGAGAYSLLSRLVLRLGVDDPASSIAVHYGGGVVGVLSVAFFDRSRGILLRWDRQSGLDLAVQILGLLVITAWSGGLSA
;
A
#
# COMPACT_ATOMS: atom_id res chain seq x y z
N MET A 1 -6.47 -10.98 -11.67
CA MET A 1 -5.88 -12.08 -10.87
C MET A 1 -4.35 -12.06 -10.87
N VAL A 2 -3.67 -12.09 -12.02
CA VAL A 2 -2.19 -12.12 -12.07
C VAL A 2 -1.55 -10.98 -11.25
N ASN A 3 -2.00 -9.74 -11.45
CA ASN A 3 -1.50 -8.58 -10.69
C ASN A 3 -1.65 -8.74 -9.17
N THR A 4 -2.76 -9.33 -8.71
CA THR A 4 -3.01 -9.56 -7.28
C THR A 4 -2.01 -10.54 -6.68
N ILE A 5 -1.72 -11.63 -7.39
CA ILE A 5 -0.76 -12.64 -6.95
C ILE A 5 0.66 -12.06 -6.95
N LEU A 6 1.04 -11.33 -8.01
CA LEU A 6 2.35 -10.69 -8.10
C LEU A 6 2.58 -9.67 -6.98
N ALA A 7 1.60 -8.80 -6.71
CA ALA A 7 1.71 -7.82 -5.62
C ALA A 7 1.79 -8.49 -4.24
N CYS A 8 1.04 -9.58 -4.01
CA CYS A 8 1.12 -10.36 -2.78
C CYS A 8 2.52 -10.97 -2.61
N SER A 9 3.04 -11.65 -3.63
CA SER A 9 4.38 -12.26 -3.58
C SER A 9 5.49 -11.22 -3.40
N CYS A 10 5.43 -10.10 -4.12
CA CYS A 10 6.41 -9.03 -4.00
C CYS A 10 6.32 -8.26 -2.68
N GLY A 11 5.10 -8.09 -2.13
CA GLY A 11 4.91 -7.54 -0.79
C GLY A 11 5.49 -8.45 0.29
N GLY A 12 5.30 -9.76 0.16
CA GLY A 12 5.89 -10.73 1.08
C GLY A 12 7.41 -10.73 1.04
N THR A 13 8.01 -10.80 -0.16
CA THR A 13 9.48 -10.75 -0.29
C THR A 13 10.06 -9.42 0.18
N ALA A 14 9.39 -8.31 -0.10
CA ALA A 14 9.80 -7.00 0.41
C ALA A 14 9.72 -6.94 1.94
N GLY A 15 8.64 -7.44 2.55
CA GLY A 15 8.49 -7.52 4.02
C GLY A 15 9.58 -8.36 4.67
N LEU A 16 9.92 -9.50 4.05
CA LEU A 16 11.02 -10.36 4.47
C LEU A 16 12.38 -9.61 4.41
N ILE A 17 12.66 -8.92 3.31
CA ILE A 17 13.89 -8.12 3.15
C ILE A 17 13.93 -6.99 4.17
N ILE A 18 12.83 -6.27 4.38
CA ILE A 18 12.74 -5.19 5.37
C ILE A 18 13.01 -5.73 6.78
N SER A 19 12.42 -6.88 7.14
CA SER A 19 12.70 -7.54 8.42
C SER A 19 14.19 -7.84 8.57
N TRP A 20 14.83 -8.36 7.53
CA TRP A 20 16.27 -8.66 7.57
C TRP A 20 17.14 -7.40 7.74
N LEU A 21 16.75 -6.29 7.11
CA LEU A 21 17.48 -5.02 7.21
C LEU A 21 17.29 -4.30 8.55
N THR A 22 16.20 -4.57 9.26
CA THR A 22 15.79 -3.78 10.43
C THR A 22 15.84 -4.55 11.74
N SER A 23 15.87 -5.87 11.68
CA SER A 23 15.93 -6.77 12.83
C SER A 23 17.00 -7.84 12.61
N PRO A 24 17.66 -8.32 13.68
CA PRO A 24 18.68 -9.35 13.58
C PRO A 24 18.13 -10.74 13.17
N HIS A 25 16.81 -10.91 13.14
CA HIS A 25 16.14 -12.16 12.82
C HIS A 25 15.11 -11.98 11.70
N TRP A 26 14.93 -13.05 10.93
CA TRP A 26 13.88 -13.13 9.92
C TRP A 26 12.52 -13.29 10.61
N SER A 27 11.62 -12.32 10.42
CA SER A 27 10.28 -12.36 10.99
C SER A 27 9.28 -12.95 10.00
N PHE A 28 8.70 -14.09 10.37
CA PHE A 28 7.57 -14.66 9.65
C PHE A 28 6.38 -13.69 9.63
N LEU A 29 6.13 -12.99 10.75
CA LEU A 29 5.01 -12.08 10.90
C LEU A 29 5.13 -10.86 9.97
N GLU A 30 6.33 -10.28 9.86
CA GLU A 30 6.58 -9.18 8.90
C GLU A 30 6.39 -9.63 7.44
N THR A 31 6.74 -10.88 7.13
CA THR A 31 6.59 -11.44 5.78
C THR A 31 5.11 -11.65 5.43
N VAL A 32 4.33 -12.20 6.36
CA VAL A 32 2.89 -12.41 6.17
C VAL A 32 2.17 -11.07 6.08
N ASN A 33 2.44 -10.15 7.00
CA ASN A 33 1.83 -8.83 6.97
C ASN A 33 2.26 -8.01 5.75
N GLY A 34 3.51 -8.13 5.31
CA GLY A 34 3.98 -7.54 4.05
C GLY A 34 3.24 -8.10 2.83
N SER A 35 2.97 -9.40 2.80
CA SER A 35 2.15 -10.03 1.76
C SER A 35 0.74 -9.46 1.75
N LEU A 36 0.10 -9.39 2.93
CA LEU A 36 -1.23 -8.82 3.09
C LEU A 36 -1.28 -7.35 2.66
N ALA A 37 -0.33 -6.54 3.12
CA ALA A 37 -0.23 -5.12 2.77
C ALA A 37 -0.01 -4.92 1.26
N GLY A 38 0.79 -5.77 0.61
CA GLY A 38 0.94 -5.76 -0.85
C GLY A 38 -0.35 -6.12 -1.59
N THR A 39 -1.11 -7.06 -1.04
CA THR A 39 -2.43 -7.44 -1.60
C THR A 39 -3.45 -6.32 -1.43
N VAL A 40 -3.45 -5.62 -0.29
CA VAL A 40 -4.30 -4.44 -0.06
C VAL A 40 -3.91 -3.29 -1.00
N ALA A 41 -2.61 -3.04 -1.17
CA ALA A 41 -2.12 -1.94 -2.01
C ALA A 41 -2.52 -2.10 -3.49
N ILE A 42 -2.66 -3.32 -4.01
CA ILE A 42 -3.06 -3.50 -5.43
C ILE A 42 -4.58 -3.46 -5.64
N CYS A 43 -5.41 -3.50 -4.59
CA CYS A 43 -6.87 -3.62 -4.71
C CYS A 43 -7.51 -2.51 -5.56
N SER A 44 -7.04 -1.27 -5.41
CA SER A 44 -7.55 -0.10 -6.13
C SER A 44 -7.24 -0.11 -7.64
N GLY A 45 -6.18 -0.82 -8.06
CA GLY A 45 -5.62 -0.75 -9.42
C GLY A 45 -5.44 -2.08 -10.12
N CYS A 46 -5.91 -3.19 -9.54
CA CYS A 46 -5.56 -4.54 -10.01
C CYS A 46 -5.97 -4.85 -11.45
N ASN A 47 -6.99 -4.17 -11.99
CA ASN A 47 -7.47 -4.29 -13.37
C ASN A 47 -6.80 -3.30 -14.34
N VAL A 48 -6.27 -2.19 -13.85
CA VAL A 48 -5.78 -1.08 -14.68
C VAL A 48 -4.25 -0.97 -14.74
N VAL A 49 -3.50 -1.64 -13.87
CA VAL A 49 -2.02 -1.58 -13.82
C VAL A 49 -1.36 -2.73 -14.62
N TYR A 50 -0.14 -2.51 -15.14
CA TYR A 50 0.67 -3.59 -15.74
C TYR A 50 1.26 -4.54 -14.68
N PRO A 51 1.56 -5.81 -15.03
CA PRO A 51 2.13 -6.78 -14.09
C PRO A 51 3.40 -6.32 -13.36
N TRP A 52 4.31 -5.63 -14.05
CA TRP A 52 5.53 -5.09 -13.43
C TRP A 52 5.23 -3.99 -12.40
N GLY A 53 4.21 -3.16 -12.67
CA GLY A 53 3.75 -2.12 -11.75
C GLY A 53 3.12 -2.72 -10.50
N ALA A 54 2.39 -3.84 -10.65
CA ALA A 54 1.84 -4.57 -9.51
C ALA A 54 2.91 -5.08 -8.54
N CYS A 55 4.06 -5.55 -9.05
CA CYS A 55 5.20 -5.94 -8.23
C CYS A 55 5.74 -4.77 -7.39
N ILE A 56 5.88 -3.60 -8.01
CA ILE A 56 6.38 -2.37 -7.34
C ILE A 56 5.40 -1.90 -6.28
N ILE A 57 4.10 -1.83 -6.62
CA ILE A 57 3.04 -1.43 -5.67
C ILE A 57 3.01 -2.37 -4.47
N GLY A 58 3.13 -3.68 -4.70
CA GLY A 58 3.22 -4.67 -3.62
C GLY A 58 4.39 -4.42 -2.67
N ALA A 59 5.58 -4.16 -3.21
CA ALA A 59 6.77 -3.88 -2.41
C ALA A 59 6.66 -2.55 -1.63
N ILE A 60 6.11 -1.50 -2.25
CA ILE A 60 5.85 -0.22 -1.57
C ILE A 60 4.80 -0.39 -0.47
N GLY A 61 3.76 -1.21 -0.70
CA GLY A 61 2.75 -1.54 0.30
C GLY A 61 3.36 -2.18 1.55
N ALA A 62 4.27 -3.13 1.39
CA ALA A 62 5.00 -3.74 2.51
C ALA A 62 5.90 -2.74 3.25
N GLY A 63 6.54 -1.83 2.53
CA GLY A 63 7.31 -0.72 3.11
C GLY A 63 6.44 0.21 3.96
N ALA A 64 5.27 0.61 3.43
CA ALA A 64 4.32 1.44 4.16
C ALA A 64 3.78 0.75 5.41
N TYR A 65 3.48 -0.55 5.34
CA TYR A 65 3.14 -1.36 6.50
C TYR A 65 4.23 -1.29 7.59
N SER A 66 5.49 -1.60 7.24
CA SER A 66 6.55 -1.69 8.26
C SER A 66 6.85 -0.32 8.90
N LEU A 67 6.77 0.77 8.11
CA LEU A 67 6.90 2.13 8.64
C LEU A 67 5.73 2.50 9.56
N LEU A 68 4.50 2.27 9.11
CA LEU A 68 3.30 2.68 9.83
C LEU A 68 3.11 1.86 11.11
N SER A 69 3.39 0.56 11.11
CA SER A 69 3.35 -0.29 12.30
C SER A 69 4.26 0.26 13.41
N ARG A 70 5.51 0.62 13.07
CA ARG A 70 6.44 1.23 14.03
C ARG A 70 6.00 2.60 14.50
N LEU A 71 5.38 3.39 13.62
CA LEU A 71 4.86 4.71 13.98
C LEU A 71 3.69 4.59 14.96
N VAL A 72 2.73 3.70 14.70
CA VAL A 72 1.57 3.43 15.57
C VAL A 72 2.04 2.99 16.97
N LEU A 73 3.00 2.06 17.03
CA LEU A 73 3.61 1.65 18.30
C LEU A 73 4.33 2.80 19.02
N ARG A 74 5.05 3.66 18.29
CA ARG A 74 5.70 4.86 18.88
C ARG A 74 4.71 5.90 19.39
N LEU A 75 3.50 5.93 18.85
CA LEU A 75 2.40 6.77 19.35
C LEU A 75 1.71 6.16 20.57
N GLY A 76 2.16 5.00 21.07
CA GLY A 76 1.60 4.33 22.23
C GLY A 76 0.29 3.60 21.96
N VAL A 77 -0.06 3.41 20.68
CA VAL A 77 -1.25 2.65 20.28
C VAL A 77 -0.82 1.21 20.04
N ASP A 78 -1.38 0.28 20.83
CA ASP A 78 -1.15 -1.15 20.65
C ASP A 78 -2.16 -1.71 19.64
N ASP A 79 -1.68 -2.05 18.45
CA ASP A 79 -2.46 -2.65 17.37
C ASP A 79 -2.05 -4.13 17.21
N PRO A 80 -2.73 -5.07 17.90
CA PRO A 80 -2.30 -6.46 18.02
C PRO A 80 -2.28 -7.21 16.68
N ALA A 81 -3.11 -6.77 15.73
CA ALA A 81 -3.19 -7.35 14.39
C ALA A 81 -2.42 -6.52 13.34
N SER A 82 -1.79 -5.40 13.74
CA SER A 82 -1.24 -4.40 12.81
C SER A 82 -2.24 -3.99 11.72
N SER A 83 -3.53 -3.95 12.07
CA SER A 83 -4.63 -3.68 11.13
C SER A 83 -4.53 -2.29 10.52
N ILE A 84 -4.14 -1.29 11.31
CA ILE A 84 -3.93 0.09 10.82
C ILE A 84 -2.79 0.08 9.81
N ALA A 85 -1.67 -0.56 10.15
CA ALA A 85 -0.50 -0.60 9.28
C ALA A 85 -0.77 -1.32 7.95
N VAL A 86 -1.42 -2.48 7.99
CA VAL A 86 -1.72 -3.30 6.80
C VAL A 86 -2.82 -2.67 5.96
N HIS A 87 -3.97 -2.34 6.56
CA HIS A 87 -5.15 -1.92 5.81
C HIS A 87 -5.13 -0.43 5.46
N TYR A 88 -4.85 0.45 6.43
CA TYR A 88 -4.79 1.88 6.15
C TYR A 88 -3.49 2.24 5.41
N GLY A 89 -2.34 1.74 5.87
CA GLY A 89 -1.05 1.95 5.18
C GLY A 89 -1.04 1.39 3.75
N GLY A 90 -1.48 0.14 3.58
CA GLY A 90 -1.63 -0.46 2.25
C GLY A 90 -2.67 0.27 1.39
N GLY A 91 -3.80 0.68 1.98
CA GLY A 91 -4.86 1.41 1.29
C GLY A 91 -4.41 2.78 0.76
N VAL A 92 -3.67 3.55 1.58
CA VAL A 92 -3.05 4.83 1.17
C VAL A 92 -2.13 4.62 -0.03
N VAL A 93 -1.23 3.63 0.04
CA VAL A 93 -0.34 3.30 -1.07
C VAL A 93 -1.15 2.93 -2.30
N GLY A 94 -2.20 2.12 -2.16
CA GLY A 94 -2.99 1.67 -3.29
C GLY A 94 -3.74 2.79 -4.00
N VAL A 95 -4.45 3.63 -3.25
CA VAL A 95 -5.23 4.75 -3.83
C VAL A 95 -4.30 5.71 -4.59
N LEU A 96 -3.16 6.05 -4.00
CA LEU A 96 -2.17 6.90 -4.65
C LEU A 96 -1.53 6.20 -5.86
N SER A 97 -1.21 4.91 -5.76
CA SER A 97 -0.55 4.15 -6.82
C SER A 97 -1.36 4.12 -8.12
N VAL A 98 -2.69 4.14 -8.07
CA VAL A 98 -3.53 4.19 -9.27
C VAL A 98 -3.25 5.47 -10.07
N ALA A 99 -3.13 6.61 -9.41
CA ALA A 99 -2.83 7.88 -10.08
C ALA A 99 -1.46 7.87 -10.81
N PHE A 100 -0.53 7.02 -10.38
CA PHE A 100 0.79 6.92 -11.00
C PHE A 100 0.88 5.80 -12.05
N PHE A 101 0.32 4.62 -11.78
CA PHE A 101 0.57 3.39 -12.53
C PHE A 101 -0.60 2.91 -13.41
N ASP A 102 -1.73 3.62 -13.44
CA ASP A 102 -2.82 3.32 -14.38
C ASP A 102 -2.30 3.36 -15.83
N ARG A 103 -2.60 2.30 -16.59
CA ARG A 103 -2.12 2.12 -17.98
C ARG A 103 -2.57 3.21 -18.95
N SER A 104 -3.74 3.78 -18.72
CA SER A 104 -4.39 4.74 -19.61
C SER A 104 -4.20 6.19 -19.17
N ARG A 105 -4.16 6.43 -17.85
CA ARG A 105 -4.20 7.77 -17.23
C ARG A 105 -3.19 7.98 -16.09
N GLY A 106 -2.31 7.01 -15.84
CA GLY A 106 -1.30 7.12 -14.80
C GLY A 106 -0.23 8.14 -15.19
N ILE A 107 0.15 9.01 -14.25
CA ILE A 107 1.14 10.08 -14.44
C ILE A 107 2.46 9.56 -15.03
N LEU A 108 2.92 8.36 -14.62
CA LEU A 108 4.19 7.81 -15.07
C LEU A 108 4.16 7.29 -16.52
N LEU A 109 2.98 6.92 -17.02
CA LEU A 109 2.80 6.30 -18.34
C LEU A 109 2.25 7.31 -19.36
N ARG A 110 1.41 8.24 -18.90
CA ARG A 110 0.82 9.28 -19.71
C ARG A 110 0.82 10.58 -18.91
N TRP A 111 1.73 11.48 -19.25
CA TRP A 111 1.83 12.77 -18.60
C TRP A 111 0.91 13.79 -19.29
N ASP A 112 -0.30 13.99 -18.77
CA ASP A 112 -1.22 15.01 -19.24
C ASP A 112 -2.00 15.68 -18.09
N ARG A 113 -2.81 16.69 -18.45
CA ARG A 113 -3.64 17.42 -17.47
C ARG A 113 -4.66 16.50 -16.78
N GLN A 114 -5.19 15.48 -17.47
CA GLN A 114 -6.16 14.55 -16.91
C GLN A 114 -5.49 13.65 -15.86
N SER A 115 -4.26 13.17 -16.10
CA SER A 115 -3.49 12.40 -15.13
C SER A 115 -3.24 13.18 -13.83
N GLY A 116 -2.98 14.50 -13.94
CA GLY A 116 -2.87 15.38 -12.78
C GLY A 116 -4.19 15.58 -12.02
N LEU A 117 -5.32 15.64 -12.74
CA LEU A 117 -6.65 15.69 -12.12
C LEU A 117 -6.99 14.36 -11.42
N ASP A 118 -6.64 13.22 -12.01
CA ASP A 118 -6.86 11.92 -11.39
C ASP A 118 -6.08 11.79 -10.07
N LEU A 119 -4.85 12.31 -9.99
CA LEU A 119 -4.12 12.40 -8.71
C LEU A 119 -4.87 13.24 -7.68
N ALA A 120 -5.38 14.40 -8.07
CA ALA A 120 -6.14 15.27 -7.16
C ALA A 120 -7.42 14.57 -6.66
N VAL A 121 -8.12 13.83 -7.54
CA VAL A 121 -9.31 13.05 -7.18
C VAL A 121 -8.96 11.91 -6.21
N GLN A 122 -7.86 11.19 -6.45
CA GLN A 122 -7.42 10.12 -5.54
C GLN A 122 -7.01 10.66 -4.16
N ILE A 123 -6.33 11.80 -4.10
CA ILE A 123 -6.00 12.47 -2.83
C ILE A 123 -7.28 12.93 -2.12
N LEU A 124 -8.22 13.55 -2.83
CA LEU A 124 -9.49 13.98 -2.25
C LEU A 124 -10.26 12.77 -1.70
N GLY A 125 -10.38 11.70 -2.47
CA GLY A 125 -11.03 10.45 -2.04
C GLY A 125 -10.37 9.87 -0.79
N LEU A 126 -9.03 9.84 -0.75
CA LEU A 126 -8.28 9.39 0.42
C LEU A 126 -8.58 10.24 1.66
N LEU A 127 -8.56 11.57 1.53
CA LEU A 127 -8.86 12.48 2.64
C LEU A 127 -10.30 12.32 3.14
N VAL A 128 -11.27 12.19 2.22
CA VAL A 128 -12.68 11.98 2.57
C VAL A 128 -12.89 10.67 3.31
N ILE A 129 -12.32 9.57 2.82
CA ILE A 129 -12.43 8.24 3.48
C ILE A 129 -11.75 8.28 4.86
N THR A 130 -10.59 8.93 4.97
CA THR A 130 -9.86 9.05 6.23
C THR A 130 -10.64 9.90 7.24
N ALA A 131 -11.17 11.04 6.81
CA ALA A 131 -11.94 11.93 7.68
C ALA A 131 -13.26 11.30 8.13
N TRP A 132 -13.97 10.64 7.22
CA TRP A 132 -15.22 9.94 7.54
C TRP A 132 -14.98 8.78 8.51
N SER A 133 -14.10 7.85 8.13
CA SER A 133 -13.88 6.64 8.92
C SER A 133 -13.14 6.94 10.23
N GLY A 134 -12.13 7.82 10.22
CA GLY A 134 -11.38 8.18 11.41
C GLY A 134 -12.14 9.12 12.35
N GLY A 135 -12.95 10.04 11.82
CA GLY A 135 -13.66 11.04 12.60
C GLY A 135 -14.98 10.55 13.20
N LEU A 136 -15.72 9.68 12.50
CA LEU A 136 -17.01 9.17 12.99
C LEU A 136 -16.92 7.83 13.72
N SER A 137 -15.81 7.11 13.63
CA SER A 137 -15.60 5.85 14.36
C SER A 137 -14.91 6.05 15.71
N ALA A 138 -14.66 7.30 16.11
CA ALA A 138 -14.13 7.70 17.42
C ALA A 138 -15.28 8.00 18.40
#